data_AF-A0A2U1QTF8-F1
#
_entry.id   AF-A0A2U1QTF8-F1
#
_cell.length_a   1.000
_cell.length_b   1.000
_cell.length_c   1.000
_cell.angle_alpha   90.00
_cell.angle_beta   90.00
_cell.angle_gamma   90.00
#
_symmetry.space_group_name_H-M   'P 1'
#
loop_
_entity.id
_entity.type
_entity.pdbx_description
1 polymer ?
#
loop_
_entity_poly.entity_id
_entity_poly.type
_entity_poly.pdbx_seq_one_letter_code
_entity_poly.pdbx_strand_id
1 'polypeptide(L)'
;MKKSKLFIFGITLLAVVIISCSGRNKLVNSWKITAVEAKIPLSDSAKAVILKEGNLTFTKDGHVTGYLQREITDGTYALTKGGKMLVIKDETGTPYPCESTITSDELILDSKEMKLTLKKI
;
A
#
# COMPACT_ATOMS: atom_id res chain seq x y z
N MET A 1 43.90 14.24 38.69
CA MET A 1 44.14 12.96 37.99
C MET A 1 42.89 12.59 37.21
N LYS A 2 42.93 12.72 35.87
CA LYS A 2 41.82 12.35 34.97
C LYS A 2 41.95 10.86 34.63
N LYS A 3 40.94 10.05 34.89
CA LYS A 3 40.84 8.69 34.35
C LYS A 3 39.53 8.52 33.60
N SER A 4 39.63 8.58 32.28
CA SER A 4 38.61 8.18 31.33
C SER A 4 38.17 6.73 31.59
N LYS A 5 36.86 6.48 31.55
CA LYS A 5 36.31 5.16 31.28
C LYS A 5 35.47 5.27 30.02
N LEU A 6 36.16 5.08 28.90
CA LEU A 6 35.59 4.88 27.58
C LEU A 6 35.48 3.35 27.43
N PHE A 7 34.29 2.77 27.54
CA PHE A 7 34.07 1.38 27.13
C PHE A 7 32.61 1.17 26.69
N ILE A 8 32.43 1.24 25.36
CA ILE A 8 31.73 0.26 24.52
C ILE A 8 30.41 -0.29 25.08
N PHE A 9 29.30 0.25 24.59
CA PHE A 9 28.10 -0.53 24.31
C PHE A 9 27.74 -0.32 22.83
N GLY A 10 28.53 -0.95 21.97
CA GLY A 10 28.06 -1.35 20.66
C GLY A 10 27.09 -2.52 20.80
N ILE A 11 26.20 -2.66 19.82
CA ILE A 11 25.10 -3.63 19.69
C ILE A 11 23.77 -3.10 20.25
N THR A 12 23.01 -2.44 19.38
CA THR A 12 21.56 -2.62 19.23
C THR A 12 21.15 -2.13 17.85
N LEU A 13 21.80 -2.65 16.81
CA LEU A 13 21.39 -2.44 15.43
C LEU A 13 21.03 -3.78 14.80
N LEU A 14 20.01 -4.46 15.32
CA LEU A 14 19.44 -5.65 14.66
C LEU A 14 18.01 -5.93 15.14
N ALA A 15 17.07 -5.04 14.83
CA ALA A 15 15.64 -5.31 15.07
C ALA A 15 14.69 -4.61 14.08
N VAL A 16 15.09 -4.39 12.82
CA VAL A 16 14.22 -3.68 11.85
C VAL A 16 13.77 -4.56 10.66
N VAL A 17 14.27 -5.79 10.51
CA VAL A 17 14.09 -6.51 9.22
C VAL A 17 12.85 -7.43 9.15
N ILE A 18 12.15 -7.70 10.25
CA ILE A 18 11.06 -8.69 10.26
C ILE A 18 9.64 -8.15 9.99
N ILE A 19 9.42 -6.83 10.00
CA ILE A 19 8.05 -6.27 9.90
C ILE A 19 7.57 -6.13 8.46
N SER A 20 8.47 -6.23 7.46
CA SER A 20 8.09 -6.06 6.05
C SER A 20 7.35 -7.27 5.46
N CYS A 21 7.53 -8.48 6.01
CA CYS A 21 6.86 -9.68 5.51
C CYS A 21 5.40 -9.80 5.97
N SER A 22 5.07 -9.34 7.18
CA SER A 22 3.71 -9.49 7.74
C SER A 22 2.67 -8.66 6.99
N GLY A 23 3.02 -7.44 6.55
CA GLY A 23 2.15 -6.59 5.72
C GLY A 23 1.85 -7.21 4.35
N ARG A 24 2.87 -7.79 3.70
CA ARG A 24 2.71 -8.45 2.40
C ARG A 24 1.76 -9.64 2.49
N ASN A 25 1.88 -10.47 3.52
CA ASN A 25 1.00 -11.62 3.70
C ASN A 25 -0.47 -11.24 3.91
N LYS A 26 -0.75 -10.08 4.54
CA LYS A 26 -2.12 -9.60 4.71
C LYS A 26 -2.70 -8.98 3.44
N LEU A 27 -1.86 -8.29 2.67
CA LEU A 27 -2.27 -7.62 1.43
C LEU A 27 -2.63 -8.59 0.31
N VAL A 28 -1.97 -9.76 0.24
CA VAL A 28 -2.19 -10.77 -0.80
C VAL A 28 -3.63 -11.30 -0.72
N ASN A 29 -4.49 -10.69 -1.53
CA ASN A 29 -5.89 -10.99 -1.68
C ASN A 29 -6.52 -10.15 -2.79
N SER A 30 -7.81 -10.38 -3.02
CA SER A 30 -8.65 -9.48 -3.81
C SER A 30 -9.39 -8.51 -2.88
N TRP A 31 -9.53 -7.28 -3.33
CA TRP A 31 -10.09 -6.17 -2.58
C TRP A 31 -11.05 -5.40 -3.47
N LYS A 32 -12.24 -5.07 -2.96
CA LYS A 32 -13.25 -4.27 -3.64
C LYS A 32 -13.28 -2.86 -3.06
N ILE A 33 -13.25 -1.83 -3.91
CA ILE A 33 -13.42 -0.44 -3.45
C ILE A 33 -14.86 -0.25 -2.96
N THR A 34 -15.03 0.22 -1.72
CA THR A 34 -16.33 0.45 -1.09
C THR A 34 -16.57 1.92 -0.74
N ALA A 35 -15.50 2.72 -0.61
CA ALA A 35 -15.60 4.15 -0.39
C ALA A 35 -14.51 4.92 -1.13
N VAL A 36 -14.88 6.12 -1.60
CA VAL A 36 -13.99 7.07 -2.27
C VAL A 36 -14.18 8.44 -1.63
N GLU A 37 -13.12 8.96 -1.02
CA GLU A 37 -13.01 10.30 -0.47
C GLU A 37 -12.05 11.11 -1.36
N ALA A 38 -12.58 12.00 -2.20
CA ALA A 38 -11.78 12.79 -3.12
C ALA A 38 -11.08 13.95 -2.40
N LYS A 39 -9.77 14.13 -2.65
CA LYS A 39 -8.96 15.26 -2.13
C LYS A 39 -8.73 16.34 -3.19
N ILE A 40 -8.88 15.97 -4.45
CA ILE A 40 -8.97 16.87 -5.60
C ILE A 40 -10.37 16.77 -6.22
N PRO A 41 -10.80 17.75 -7.04
CA PRO A 41 -12.07 17.66 -7.74
C PRO A 41 -12.17 16.38 -8.59
N LEU A 42 -13.16 15.54 -8.29
CA LEU A 42 -13.48 14.32 -9.02
C LEU A 42 -14.95 14.39 -9.44
N SER A 43 -15.24 14.18 -10.72
CA SER A 43 -16.62 14.14 -11.21
C SER A 43 -17.40 12.98 -10.61
N ASP A 44 -18.70 13.16 -10.41
CA ASP A 44 -19.58 12.10 -9.89
C ASP A 44 -19.59 10.85 -10.76
N SER A 45 -19.49 11.01 -12.09
CA SER A 45 -19.40 9.89 -13.04
C SER A 45 -18.14 9.06 -12.81
N ALA A 46 -16.97 9.69 -12.70
CA ALA A 46 -15.72 9.02 -12.38
C ALA A 46 -15.81 8.30 -11.01
N LYS A 47 -16.34 8.97 -9.98
CA LYS A 47 -16.53 8.34 -8.66
C LYS A 47 -17.43 7.10 -8.73
N ALA A 48 -18.52 7.17 -9.50
CA ALA A 48 -19.44 6.04 -9.68
C ALA A 48 -18.76 4.86 -10.39
N VAL A 49 -17.94 5.12 -11.42
CA VAL A 49 -17.16 4.06 -12.09
C VAL A 49 -16.16 3.42 -11.13
N ILE A 50 -15.43 4.21 -10.34
CA ILE A 50 -14.47 3.70 -9.35
C ILE A 50 -15.19 2.81 -8.31
N LEU A 51 -16.33 3.22 -7.79
CA LEU A 51 -17.09 2.41 -6.83
C LEU A 51 -17.64 1.12 -7.47
N LYS A 52 -18.10 1.21 -8.71
CA LYS A 52 -18.72 0.09 -9.42
C LYS A 52 -17.70 -0.94 -9.89
N GLU A 53 -16.65 -0.52 -10.57
CA GLU A 53 -15.67 -1.41 -11.21
C GLU A 53 -14.45 -1.63 -10.31
N GLY A 54 -14.17 -0.69 -9.40
CA GLY A 54 -12.95 -0.65 -8.60
C GLY A 54 -12.69 -1.91 -7.80
N ASN A 55 -11.57 -2.56 -8.08
CA ASN A 55 -11.08 -3.74 -7.40
C ASN A 55 -9.55 -3.84 -7.57
N LEU A 56 -8.86 -4.49 -6.64
CA LEU A 56 -7.44 -4.77 -6.75
C LEU A 56 -7.16 -6.17 -6.25
N THR A 57 -6.42 -6.95 -7.02
CA THR A 57 -5.95 -8.28 -6.63
C THR A 57 -4.44 -8.28 -6.52
N PHE A 58 -3.91 -8.54 -5.34
CA PHE A 58 -2.47 -8.60 -5.07
C PHE A 58 -2.01 -10.04 -4.93
N THR A 59 -0.94 -10.40 -5.64
CA THR A 59 -0.40 -11.77 -5.67
C THR A 59 0.95 -11.86 -4.96
N LYS A 60 1.30 -13.06 -4.48
CA LYS A 60 2.52 -13.26 -3.66
C LYS A 60 3.81 -12.90 -4.38
N ASP A 61 3.86 -13.07 -5.69
CA ASP A 61 4.98 -12.74 -6.57
C ASP A 61 5.18 -11.23 -6.77
N GLY A 62 4.23 -10.38 -6.34
CA GLY A 62 4.37 -8.93 -6.39
C GLY A 62 3.62 -8.26 -7.54
N HIS A 63 2.72 -8.99 -8.20
CA HIS A 63 1.83 -8.44 -9.23
C HIS A 63 0.53 -7.93 -8.64
N VAL A 64 -0.08 -6.99 -9.36
CA VAL A 64 -1.39 -6.43 -9.04
C VAL A 64 -2.21 -6.28 -10.31
N THR A 65 -3.48 -6.66 -10.24
CA THR A 65 -4.46 -6.49 -11.32
C THR A 65 -5.76 -5.88 -10.79
N GLY A 66 -6.60 -5.34 -11.67
CA GLY A 66 -7.92 -4.85 -11.33
C GLY A 66 -8.21 -3.47 -11.93
N TYR A 67 -8.99 -2.65 -11.22
CA TYR A 67 -9.38 -1.32 -11.65
C TYR A 67 -9.25 -0.32 -10.51
N LEU A 68 -8.54 0.79 -10.75
CA LEU A 68 -8.46 1.92 -9.80
C LEU A 68 -9.02 3.20 -10.41
N GLN A 69 -8.34 3.70 -11.45
CA GLN A 69 -8.81 4.79 -12.33
C GLN A 69 -8.83 4.34 -13.80
N ARG A 70 -7.94 3.40 -14.11
CA ARG A 70 -7.85 2.63 -15.33
C ARG A 70 -7.73 1.16 -14.94
N GLU A 71 -7.93 0.30 -15.92
CA GLU A 71 -7.64 -1.12 -15.77
C GLU A 71 -6.13 -1.33 -15.60
N ILE A 72 -5.76 -2.24 -14.70
CA ILE A 72 -4.39 -2.68 -14.46
C ILE A 72 -4.39 -4.17 -14.79
N THR A 73 -3.74 -4.53 -15.90
CA THR A 73 -3.73 -5.92 -16.39
C THR A 73 -2.50 -6.70 -15.95
N ASP A 74 -1.36 -6.01 -15.82
CA ASP A 74 -0.10 -6.59 -15.34
C ASP A 74 0.72 -5.54 -14.58
N GLY A 75 0.14 -5.03 -13.49
CA GLY A 75 0.82 -4.09 -12.61
C GLY A 75 1.78 -4.79 -11.65
N THR A 76 2.65 -4.01 -11.03
CA THR A 76 3.51 -4.47 -9.92
C THR A 76 3.27 -3.62 -8.67
N TYR A 77 3.56 -4.18 -7.50
CA TYR A 77 3.45 -3.41 -6.26
C TYR A 77 4.63 -3.63 -5.33
N ALA A 78 4.90 -2.60 -4.51
CA ALA A 78 5.92 -2.64 -3.49
C ALA A 78 5.38 -2.08 -2.17
N LEU A 79 5.53 -2.85 -1.09
CA LEU A 79 5.33 -2.37 0.27
C LEU A 79 6.65 -1.88 0.83
N THR A 80 6.66 -0.64 1.31
CA THR A 80 7.83 -0.04 1.98
C THR A 80 7.42 0.47 3.37
N LYS A 81 8.40 0.94 4.14
CA LYS A 81 8.18 1.48 5.50
C LYS A 81 7.37 0.53 6.41
N GLY A 82 7.61 -0.77 6.30
CA GLY A 82 6.92 -1.79 7.09
C GLY A 82 5.44 -2.00 6.73
N GLY A 83 5.06 -1.72 5.47
CA GLY A 83 3.69 -1.88 4.98
C GLY A 83 2.79 -0.65 5.19
N LYS A 84 3.36 0.47 5.66
CA LYS A 84 2.67 1.76 5.79
C LYS A 84 2.64 2.56 4.49
N MET A 85 3.40 2.14 3.49
CA MET A 85 3.41 2.75 2.18
C MET A 85 3.35 1.66 1.12
N LEU A 86 2.38 1.76 0.22
CA LEU A 86 2.17 0.91 -0.94
C LEU A 86 2.42 1.73 -2.20
N VAL A 87 3.32 1.28 -3.05
CA VAL A 87 3.46 1.81 -4.42
C VAL A 87 2.88 0.79 -5.37
N ILE A 88 1.83 1.18 -6.10
CA ILE A 88 1.31 0.43 -7.23
C ILE A 88 1.95 1.01 -8.49
N LYS A 89 2.37 0.18 -9.44
CA LYS A 89 2.78 0.58 -10.77
C LYS A 89 1.91 -0.15 -11.77
N ASP A 90 1.33 0.58 -12.71
CA ASP A 90 0.65 -0.03 -13.84
C ASP A 90 1.65 -0.64 -14.84
N GLU A 91 1.14 -1.22 -15.92
CA GLU A 91 1.93 -1.81 -17.01
C GLU A 91 2.87 -0.81 -17.70
N THR A 92 2.58 0.50 -17.60
CA THR A 92 3.46 1.57 -18.14
C THR A 92 4.60 1.92 -17.18
N GLY A 93 4.58 1.39 -15.96
CA GLY A 93 5.54 1.68 -14.90
C GLY A 93 5.23 2.96 -14.12
N THR A 94 4.08 3.61 -14.36
CA THR A 94 3.70 4.85 -13.68
C THR A 94 3.43 4.59 -12.20
N PRO A 95 4.19 5.17 -11.26
CA PRO A 95 4.02 4.90 -9.86
C PRO A 95 2.83 5.66 -9.27
N TYR A 96 2.01 4.94 -8.53
CA TYR A 96 0.90 5.43 -7.73
C TYR A 96 1.19 5.16 -6.24
N PRO A 97 1.87 6.08 -5.55
CA PRO A 97 2.20 5.92 -4.14
C PRO A 97 0.98 6.23 -3.26
N CYS A 98 0.74 5.37 -2.28
CA CYS A 98 -0.30 5.53 -1.26
C CYS A 98 0.30 5.26 0.12
N GLU A 99 -0.10 6.07 1.11
CA GLU A 99 -0.06 5.61 2.48
C GLU A 99 -1.08 4.49 2.64
N SER A 100 -0.67 3.40 3.29
CA SER A 100 -1.46 2.18 3.35
C SER A 100 -1.71 1.74 4.78
N THR A 101 -2.97 1.41 5.07
CA THR A 101 -3.37 0.68 6.28
C THR A 101 -3.93 -0.66 5.85
N ILE A 102 -3.34 -1.75 6.36
CA ILE A 102 -3.65 -3.12 5.93
C ILE A 102 -4.08 -3.93 7.16
N THR A 103 -5.37 -4.25 7.24
CA THR A 103 -5.93 -5.13 8.27
C THR A 103 -6.23 -6.51 7.68
N SER A 104 -6.96 -7.35 8.42
CA SER A 104 -7.41 -8.66 7.94
C SER A 104 -8.53 -8.60 6.89
N ASP A 105 -9.33 -7.53 6.93
CA ASP A 105 -10.60 -7.37 6.19
C ASP A 105 -10.67 -6.05 5.41
N GLU A 106 -9.79 -5.09 5.71
CA GLU A 106 -9.79 -3.75 5.14
C GLU A 106 -8.40 -3.32 4.65
N LEU A 107 -8.42 -2.64 3.52
CA LEU A 107 -7.27 -1.95 2.94
C LEU A 107 -7.66 -0.50 2.73
N ILE A 108 -6.92 0.42 3.35
CA ILE A 108 -7.08 1.86 3.13
C ILE A 108 -5.88 2.35 2.35
N LEU A 109 -6.14 3.00 1.22
CA LEU A 109 -5.13 3.64 0.38
C LEU A 109 -5.36 5.14 0.39
N ASP A 110 -4.46 5.87 1.03
CA ASP A 110 -4.48 7.32 1.06
C ASP A 110 -3.41 7.86 0.08
N SER A 111 -3.88 8.43 -1.03
CA SER A 111 -3.04 9.10 -2.01
C SER A 111 -3.21 10.62 -1.94
N LYS A 112 -2.41 11.34 -2.73
CA LYS A 112 -2.58 12.80 -2.91
C LYS A 112 -3.94 13.18 -3.49
N GLU A 113 -4.51 12.33 -4.34
CA GLU A 113 -5.71 12.64 -5.13
C GLU A 113 -7.00 12.23 -4.41
N MET A 114 -6.95 11.09 -3.72
CA MET A 114 -8.10 10.50 -3.06
C MET A 114 -7.67 9.50 -1.98
N LYS A 115 -8.58 9.27 -1.04
CA LYS A 115 -8.51 8.16 -0.10
C LYS A 115 -9.56 7.12 -0.47
N LEU A 116 -9.11 5.88 -0.58
CA LEU A 116 -9.90 4.72 -0.95
C LEU A 116 -9.99 3.78 0.23
N THR A 117 -11.20 3.30 0.50
CA THR A 117 -11.42 2.18 1.41
C THR A 117 -11.81 0.97 0.59
N LEU A 118 -11.11 -0.14 0.81
CA LEU A 118 -11.36 -1.40 0.15
C LEU A 118 -11.65 -2.50 1.17
N LYS A 119 -12.60 -3.37 0.85
CA LYS A 119 -12.91 -4.57 1.63
C LYS A 119 -12.45 -5.82 0.90
N LYS A 120 -11.92 -6.76 1.65
CA LYS A 120 -11.48 -8.06 1.13
C LYS A 120 -12.66 -8.85 0.54
N ILE A 121 -12.43 -9.55 -0.58
CA ILE A 121 -13.43 -10.40 -1.26
C ILE A 121 -12.94 -11.84 -1.43
#